data_AF-A0A858Q701-F1
#
_entry.id   AF-A0A858Q701-F1
#
_cell.length_a   1.000
_cell.length_b   1.000
_cell.length_c   1.000
_cell.angle_alpha   90.00
_cell.angle_beta   90.00
_cell.angle_gamma   90.00
#
_symmetry.space_group_name_H-M   'P 1'
#
loop_
_entity.id
_entity.type
_entity.pdbx_description
1 polymer ?
#
loop_
_entity_poly.entity_id
_entity_poly.type
_entity_poly.pdbx_seq_one_letter_code
_entity_poly.pdbx_strand_id
1 'polypeptide(L)' 'MNRLPSTPAEPQISTDILVGLLRSLLMQYARTPSSSIAGNIANCLDRLLSHPQFDEPPQERCTYLYMRTYWRLVESLG' A
#
# COMPACT_ATOMS: atom_id res chain seq x y z
N MET A 1 -1.29 -20.92 -37.56
CA MET A 1 -0.54 -19.70 -37.19
C MET A 1 -0.70 -19.51 -35.69
N ASN A 2 0.28 -19.96 -34.90
CA ASN A 2 0.27 -19.86 -33.44
C ASN A 2 1.01 -18.58 -33.02
N ARG A 3 0.35 -17.70 -32.25
CA ARG A 3 1.04 -16.71 -31.43
C ARG A 3 0.74 -17.03 -29.97
N LEU A 4 1.71 -17.63 -29.30
CA LEU A 4 1.89 -17.42 -27.87
C LEU A 4 2.39 -15.98 -27.68
N PRO A 5 1.86 -15.21 -26.72
CA PRO A 5 2.63 -14.19 -26.05
C PRO A 5 3.12 -14.76 -24.72
N SER A 6 4.40 -15.06 -24.67
CA SER A 6 5.15 -15.24 -23.43
C SER A 6 5.41 -13.86 -22.84
N THR A 7 4.75 -13.52 -21.74
CA THR A 7 5.24 -12.52 -20.79
C THR A 7 5.44 -13.24 -19.46
N PRO A 8 6.67 -13.29 -18.91
CA PRO A 8 6.85 -13.73 -17.54
C PRO A 8 6.14 -12.69 -16.68
N ALA A 9 4.99 -13.06 -16.11
CA ALA A 9 4.37 -12.26 -15.08
C ALA A 9 5.43 -12.10 -13.98
N GLU A 10 5.97 -10.89 -13.82
CA GLU A 10 6.59 -10.50 -12.56
C GLU A 10 5.67 -10.97 -11.43
N PRO A 11 6.18 -11.49 -10.32
CA PRO A 11 5.36 -11.85 -9.18
C PRO A 11 4.71 -10.57 -8.64
N GLN A 12 3.58 -10.19 -9.24
CA GLN A 12 2.81 -9.03 -8.84
C GLN A 12 2.29 -9.36 -7.45
N ILE A 13 2.84 -8.68 -6.44
CA ILE A 13 2.47 -8.88 -5.05
C ILE A 13 0.97 -8.60 -4.95
N SER A 14 0.18 -9.63 -4.65
CA SER A 14 -1.28 -9.51 -4.55
C SER A 14 -1.68 -8.39 -3.59
N THR A 15 -2.77 -7.70 -3.89
CA THR A 15 -3.37 -6.67 -3.04
C THR A 15 -3.62 -7.17 -1.61
N ASP A 16 -4.03 -8.43 -1.43
CA ASP A 16 -4.19 -9.07 -0.12
C ASP A 16 -2.92 -9.04 0.73
N ILE A 17 -1.75 -9.27 0.13
CA ILE A 17 -0.46 -9.24 0.83
C ILE A 17 -0.16 -7.81 1.27
N LEU A 18 -0.42 -6.82 0.41
CA LEU A 18 -0.22 -5.41 0.73
C LEU A 18 -1.18 -4.93 1.84
N VAL A 19 -2.44 -5.38 1.84
CA VAL A 19 -3.41 -5.10 2.92
C VAL A 19 -2.96 -5.76 4.23
N GLY A 20 -2.49 -7.00 4.18
CA GLY A 20 -1.94 -7.70 5.35
C GLY A 20 -0.71 -6.99 5.93
N LEU A 21 0.17 -6.50 5.06
CA LEU A 21 1.33 -5.70 5.44
C LEU A 21 0.91 -4.36 6.07
N LEU A 22 -0.05 -3.65 5.46
CA LEU A 22 -0.58 -2.40 5.98
C LEU A 22 -1.14 -2.58 7.40
N ARG A 23 -1.94 -3.62 7.63
CA ARG A 23 -2.47 -3.95 8.96
C ARG A 23 -1.35 -4.21 9.97
N SER A 24 -0.31 -4.94 9.57
CA SER A 24 0.83 -5.26 10.44
C SER A 24 1.60 -4.00 10.83
N LEU A 25 1.84 -3.10 9.87
CA LEU A 25 2.51 -1.81 10.11
C LEU A 25 1.68 -0.89 11.02
N LEU A 26 0.37 -0.82 10.83
CA LEU A 26 -0.53 -0.05 11.70
C LEU A 26 -0.51 -0.59 13.14
N MET A 27 -0.55 -1.91 13.31
CA MET A 27 -0.41 -2.53 14.64
C MET A 27 0.97 -2.27 15.26
N GLN A 28 2.03 -2.28 14.45
CA GLN A 28 3.37 -1.96 14.92
C GLN A 28 3.47 -0.51 15.39
N TYR A 29 2.94 0.44 14.60
CA TYR A 29 2.91 1.86 14.97
C TYR A 29 2.14 2.10 16.27
N ALA A 30 1.00 1.42 16.46
CA ALA A 30 0.21 1.54 17.68
C ALA A 30 0.97 1.09 18.95
N ARG A 31 1.92 0.15 18.81
CA ARG A 31 2.76 -0.33 19.93
C ARG A 31 4.01 0.50 20.11
N THR A 32 4.61 0.95 19.01
CA THR A 32 5.88 1.68 19.00
C THR A 32 5.80 2.76 17.93
N PRO A 33 5.25 3.94 18.26
CA PRO A 33 5.10 5.01 17.30
C PRO A 33 6.48 5.57 16.91
N SER A 34 6.76 5.63 15.60
CA SER A 34 7.97 6.26 15.06
C SER A 34 7.73 6.81 13.66
N SER A 35 8.45 7.86 13.29
CA SER A 35 8.37 8.45 11.94
C SER A 35 8.78 7.44 10.86
N SER A 36 9.75 6.57 11.15
CA SER A 36 10.14 5.49 10.22
C SER A 36 9.00 4.49 9.95
N ILE A 37 8.22 4.10 10.98
CA ILE A 37 7.08 3.21 10.78
C ILE A 37 5.96 3.94 10.01
N ALA A 38 5.72 5.22 10.31
CA ALA A 38 4.78 6.05 9.56
C ALA A 38 5.15 6.13 8.06
N GLY A 39 6.43 6.32 7.74
CA GLY A 39 6.94 6.29 6.36
C GLY A 39 6.71 4.94 5.67
N ASN A 40 6.93 3.84 6.39
CA ASN A 40 6.64 2.50 5.87
C ASN A 40 5.14 2.30 5.59
N ILE A 41 4.25 2.82 6.44
CA ILE A 41 2.81 2.80 6.21
C ILE A 41 2.47 3.59 4.94
N ALA A 42 3.00 4.81 4.80
CA ALA A 42 2.77 5.64 3.62
C ALA A 42 3.26 4.96 2.33
N ASN A 43 4.44 4.35 2.34
CA ASN A 43 4.99 3.61 1.21
C ASN A 43 4.15 2.37 0.86
N CYS A 44 3.60 1.67 1.86
CA CYS A 44 2.70 0.55 1.63
C CYS A 44 1.39 1.00 0.96
N LEU A 45 0.84 2.13 1.38
CA LEU A 45 -0.34 2.75 0.78
C LEU A 45 -0.08 3.22 -0.65
N ASP A 46 1.10 3.81 -0.94
CA ASP A 46 1.53 4.17 -2.30
C ASP A 46 1.49 2.94 -3.23
N ARG A 47 2.09 1.83 -2.79
CA ARG A 47 2.12 0.57 -3.58
C ARG A 47 0.71 0.04 -3.83
N LEU A 48 -0.13 0.04 -2.80
CA LEU A 48 -1.52 -0.42 -2.89
C LEU A 48 -2.33 0.44 -3.88
N LEU A 49 -2.25 1.77 -3.78
CA LEU A 49 -2.95 2.71 -4.64
C LEU A 49 -2.49 2.67 -6.11
N SER A 50 -1.22 2.31 -6.35
CA SER A 50 -0.65 2.12 -7.69
C SER A 50 -0.93 0.73 -8.29
N HIS A 51 -1.43 -0.22 -7.49
CA HIS A 51 -1.57 -1.59 -7.93
C HIS A 51 -2.71 -1.73 -8.96
N PRO A 52 -2.48 -2.35 -10.13
CA PRO A 52 -3.44 -2.37 -11.24
C PRO A 52 -4.72 -3.15 -10.92
N GLN A 53 -4.67 -4.09 -9.98
CA GLN A 53 -5.82 -4.87 -9.51
C GLN A 53 -6.49 -4.27 -8.26
N PHE A 54 -6.04 -3.10 -7.80
CA PHE A 54 -6.65 -2.41 -6.67
C PHE A 54 -7.82 -1.56 -7.15
N ASP A 55 -8.92 -2.25 -7.46
CA ASP A 55 -10.18 -1.69 -7.97
C ASP A 55 -11.21 -1.56 -6.85
N GLU A 56 -10.82 -0.89 -5.77
CA GLU A 56 -11.74 -0.53 -4.68
C GLU A 56 -12.72 0.56 -5.14
N PRO A 57 -13.96 0.58 -4.62
CA PRO A 57 -14.93 1.62 -4.95
C PRO A 57 -14.38 3.01 -4.60
N PRO A 58 -14.83 4.07 -5.30
CA PRO A 58 -14.26 5.41 -5.17
C PRO A 58 -14.14 5.92 -3.72
N GLN A 59 -15.11 5.57 -2.88
CA GLN A 59 -15.13 5.95 -1.47
C GLN A 59 -13.97 5.31 -0.68
N GLU A 60 -13.75 4.01 -0.85
CA GLU A 60 -12.64 3.30 -0.21
C GLU A 60 -11.31 3.83 -0.72
N ARG A 61 -11.18 4.05 -2.04
CA ARG A 61 -9.97 4.65 -2.63
C ARG A 61 -9.64 6.03 -2.05
N CYS A 62 -10.65 6.87 -1.80
CA CYS A 62 -10.48 8.15 -1.11
C CYS A 62 -9.95 7.98 0.32
N THR A 63 -10.43 6.97 1.05
CA THR A 63 -9.92 6.64 2.39
C THR A 63 -8.43 6.31 2.35
N TYR A 64 -8.00 5.44 1.43
CA TYR A 64 -6.59 5.08 1.28
C TYR A 64 -5.71 6.29 0.89
N LEU A 65 -6.20 7.19 0.03
CA LEU A 65 -5.51 8.43 -0.33
C LEU A 65 -5.37 9.38 0.87
N TYR A 66 -6.42 9.51 1.68
CA TYR A 66 -6.39 10.32 2.89
C TYR A 66 -5.41 9.75 3.91
N MET A 67 -5.47 8.44 4.16
CA MET A 67 -4.52 7.75 5.03
C MET A 67 -3.08 7.97 4.57
N ARG A 68 -2.81 7.84 3.26
CA ARG A 68 -1.46 8.06 2.71
C ARG A 68 -0.97 9.46 3.05
N THR A 69 -1.80 10.47 2.83
CA THR A 69 -1.45 11.88 3.09
C THR A 69 -1.18 12.11 4.58
N TYR A 70 -2.03 11.57 5.45
CA TYR A 70 -1.84 11.63 6.90
C TYR A 70 -0.51 11.00 7.33
N TRP A 71 -0.21 9.79 6.86
CA TRP A 71 1.01 9.08 7.26
C TRP A 71 2.29 9.73 6.73
N ARG A 72 2.25 10.38 5.56
CA ARG A 72 3.35 11.22 5.07
C ARG A 72 3.59 12.44 5.96
N LEU A 73 2.52 13.07 6.43
CA LEU A 73 2.65 14.17 7.38
C LEU A 73 3.28 13.68 8.69
N VAL A 74 2.79 12.57 9.24
CA VAL A 74 3.35 11.98 10.47
C VAL A 74 4.83 11.60 10.31
N GLU A 75 5.21 11.03 9.17
CA GLU A 75 6.61 10.77 8.81
C GLU A 75 7.45 12.06 8.84
N SER A 76 6.94 13.17 8.28
CA SER A 76 7.69 14.43 8.20
C SER A 76 7.84 15.20 9.51
N LEU A 77 7.05 14.85 10.54
CA LEU A 77 7.00 15.56 11.82
C LEU A 77 7.93 14.99 12.90
N GLY A 78 8.49 13.79 12.70
CA GLY A 78 9.32 13.10 13.70
C GLY A 78 10.74 12.85 13.23
#